data_AF-A0A5M8PL58-F1
#
_entry.id   AF-A0A5M8PL58-F1
#
_cell.length_a   1.000
_cell.length_b   1.000
_cell.length_c   1.000
_cell.angle_alpha   90.00
_cell.angle_beta   90.00
_cell.angle_gamma   90.00
#
_symmetry.space_group_name_H-M   'P 1'
#
loop_
_entity.id
_entity.type
_entity.pdbx_description
1 polymer ?
#
loop_
_entity_poly.entity_id
_entity_poly.type
_entity_poly.pdbx_seq_one_letter_code
_entity_poly.pdbx_strand_id
1 'polypeptide(L)'
;MLLPGLLLAILFSTSNILFLRLLCILPSTNPTAPLSRKRGTPTRLLIILGSGGHTAEMLSLLRDLDPASYTHRSYVISAGDDFSARKAAEFEEGLRERARQRALLAADREANEERWDTYDIAVVPRARKIHQSLLTTAFSALRCLFACFAILRSPNVGPSSSSSPALHTPPQYPDLILSNGPGTGVMVILASLLLRFVGFPRTRPGQMRTIYVESWARVKGLSLSGKILVRMVDRFLVQWAGLNGVGGRGEFRGVLVH
;
A
#
# COMPACT_ATOMS: atom_id res chain seq x y z
N MET A 1 8.20 23.36 45.14
CA MET A 1 6.87 22.88 44.68
C MET A 1 6.58 23.14 43.20
N LEU A 2 7.43 23.87 42.45
CA LEU A 2 7.20 24.20 41.03
C LEU A 2 7.54 23.06 40.05
N LEU A 3 8.48 22.18 40.41
CA LEU A 3 8.94 21.06 39.58
C LEU A 3 7.82 20.05 39.17
N PRO A 4 6.95 19.57 40.10
CA PRO A 4 5.88 18.63 39.72
C PRO A 4 4.82 19.26 38.83
N GLY A 5 4.50 20.55 39.03
CA GLY A 5 3.54 21.28 38.19
C GLY A 5 4.02 21.44 36.75
N LEU A 6 5.31 21.75 36.57
CA LEU A 6 5.92 21.85 35.24
C LEU A 6 5.92 20.51 34.50
N LEU A 7 6.25 19.41 35.19
CA LEU A 7 6.25 18.07 34.60
C LEU A 7 4.85 17.64 34.13
N LEU A 8 3.82 17.89 34.94
CA LEU A 8 2.43 17.62 34.56
C LEU A 8 2.00 18.45 33.34
N ALA A 9 2.36 19.73 33.28
CA ALA A 9 2.05 20.59 32.14
C ALA A 9 2.72 20.10 30.84
N ILE A 10 3.97 19.63 30.92
CA ILE A 10 4.69 19.06 29.76
C ILE A 10 4.03 17.75 29.30
N LEU A 11 3.70 16.84 30.22
CA LEU A 11 3.03 15.58 29.88
C LEU A 11 1.65 15.81 29.24
N PHE A 12 0.88 16.76 29.77
CA PHE A 12 -0.41 17.11 29.20
C PHE A 12 -0.27 17.73 27.80
N SER A 13 0.65 18.68 27.63
CA SER A 13 0.89 19.33 26.34
C SER A 13 1.39 18.35 25.29
N THR A 14 2.32 17.48 25.64
CA THR A 14 2.84 16.43 24.72
C THR A 14 1.75 15.42 24.37
N SER A 15 0.93 14.99 25.34
CA SER A 15 -0.22 14.11 25.08
C SER A 15 -1.21 14.72 24.09
N ASN A 16 -1.57 16.01 24.27
CA ASN A 16 -2.47 16.72 23.34
C ASN A 16 -1.86 16.85 21.94
N ILE A 17 -0.57 17.17 21.82
CA ILE A 17 0.12 17.25 20.52
C ILE A 17 0.11 15.89 19.82
N LEU A 18 0.40 14.81 20.54
CA LEU A 18 0.36 13.45 19.99
C LEU A 18 -1.06 13.05 19.58
N PHE A 19 -2.06 13.42 20.36
CA PHE A 19 -3.47 13.15 20.05
C PHE A 19 -3.92 13.92 18.81
N LEU A 20 -3.66 15.22 18.72
CA LEU A 20 -3.96 16.03 17.54
C LEU A 20 -3.23 15.50 16.30
N ARG A 21 -1.97 15.08 16.45
CA ARG A 21 -1.20 14.46 15.36
C ARG A 21 -1.83 13.16 14.90
N LEU A 22 -2.28 12.32 15.83
CA LEU A 22 -2.99 11.08 15.49
C LEU A 22 -4.27 11.40 14.70
N LEU A 23 -5.07 12.37 15.16
CA LEU A 23 -6.30 12.78 14.47
C LEU A 23 -6.05 13.33 13.06
N CYS A 24 -4.97 14.10 12.86
CA CYS A 24 -4.62 14.62 11.54
C CYS A 24 -4.13 13.56 10.55
N ILE A 25 -3.59 12.45 11.05
CA ILE A 25 -3.06 11.35 10.23
C ILE A 25 -4.13 10.31 9.94
N LEU A 26 -5.04 10.09 10.88
CA LEU A 26 -6.15 9.19 10.68
C LEU A 26 -7.03 9.74 9.53
N PRO A 27 -7.43 8.86 8.61
CA PRO A 27 -8.13 9.29 7.42
C PRO A 27 -9.53 9.78 7.79
N SER A 28 -9.84 11.01 7.35
CA SER A 28 -11.14 11.65 7.57
C SER A 28 -12.29 10.81 7.01
N THR A 29 -13.44 10.86 7.67
CA THR A 29 -14.71 10.28 7.18
C THR A 29 -15.25 11.03 5.97
N ASN A 30 -14.83 12.29 5.78
CA ASN A 30 -15.11 13.05 4.58
C ASN A 30 -13.91 12.89 3.64
N PRO A 31 -14.01 12.10 2.56
CA PRO A 31 -12.93 11.97 1.60
C PRO A 31 -12.75 13.32 0.90
N THR A 32 -11.80 14.12 1.38
CA THR A 32 -11.35 15.32 0.66
C THR A 32 -10.87 14.87 -0.72
N ALA A 33 -11.29 15.59 -1.76
CA ALA A 33 -10.88 15.30 -3.13
C ALA A 33 -9.35 15.07 -3.18
N PRO A 34 -8.88 14.02 -3.86
CA PRO A 34 -7.45 13.76 -3.94
C PRO A 34 -6.75 14.99 -4.51
N LEU A 35 -5.62 15.37 -3.92
CA LEU A 35 -4.81 16.46 -4.44
C LEU A 35 -4.49 16.13 -5.91
N SER A 36 -4.91 17.01 -6.82
CA SER A 36 -4.68 16.83 -8.25
C SER A 36 -3.17 16.80 -8.48
N ARG A 37 -2.67 15.64 -8.91
CA ARG A 37 -1.24 15.45 -9.19
C ARG A 37 -0.98 15.87 -10.63
N LYS A 38 0.13 16.57 -10.87
CA LYS A 38 0.54 16.94 -12.23
C LYS A 38 0.74 15.68 -13.06
N ARG A 39 0.13 15.64 -14.24
CA ARG A 39 0.24 14.53 -15.20
C ARG A 39 1.73 14.33 -15.55
N GLY A 40 2.19 13.08 -15.56
CA GLY A 40 3.57 12.73 -15.90
C GLY A 40 4.58 12.71 -14.75
N THR A 41 4.16 12.93 -13.49
CA THR A 41 5.06 12.67 -12.34
C THR A 41 5.16 11.17 -12.07
N PRO A 42 6.37 10.62 -11.80
CA PRO A 42 6.52 9.22 -11.46
C PRO A 42 5.75 8.91 -10.17
N THR A 43 4.98 7.82 -10.19
CA THR A 43 4.14 7.37 -9.08
C THR A 43 4.57 5.97 -8.67
N ARG A 44 4.91 5.81 -7.39
CA ARG A 44 5.25 4.50 -6.82
C ARG A 44 4.01 3.86 -6.21
N LEU A 45 3.63 2.71 -6.75
CA LEU A 45 2.55 1.87 -6.28
C LEU A 45 3.11 0.65 -5.55
N LEU A 46 2.75 0.47 -4.28
CA LEU A 46 3.06 -0.71 -3.50
C LEU A 46 1.84 -1.63 -3.47
N ILE A 47 1.97 -2.84 -4.00
CA ILE A 47 0.91 -3.85 -4.08
C ILE A 47 1.23 -4.97 -3.11
N ILE A 48 0.30 -5.28 -2.21
CA ILE A 48 0.45 -6.41 -1.30
C ILE A 48 -0.29 -7.61 -1.87
N LEU A 49 0.45 -8.67 -2.15
CA LEU A 49 -0.10 -9.94 -2.60
C LEU A 49 -0.32 -10.85 -1.38
N GLY A 50 -1.58 -11.25 -1.18
CA GLY A 50 -1.89 -12.39 -0.32
C GLY A 50 -1.64 -13.70 -1.02
N SER A 51 -1.60 -14.81 -0.27
CA SER A 51 -1.40 -16.15 -0.83
C SER A 51 -2.68 -16.71 -1.45
N GLY A 52 -2.57 -17.37 -2.60
CA GLY A 52 -3.66 -18.10 -3.24
C GLY A 52 -4.72 -17.19 -3.88
N GLY A 53 -5.99 -17.33 -3.46
CA GLY A 53 -7.10 -16.57 -4.04
C GLY A 53 -6.95 -15.06 -3.94
N HIS A 54 -6.33 -14.55 -2.87
CA HIS A 54 -6.03 -13.12 -2.73
C HIS A 54 -5.05 -12.60 -3.78
N THR A 55 -4.06 -13.40 -4.20
CA THR A 55 -3.17 -13.02 -5.31
C THR A 55 -3.96 -12.81 -6.58
N ALA A 56 -4.81 -13.80 -6.92
CA ALA A 56 -5.60 -13.78 -8.15
C ALA A 56 -6.59 -12.61 -8.17
N GLU A 57 -7.28 -12.36 -7.04
CA GLU A 57 -8.13 -11.19 -6.87
C GLU A 57 -7.33 -9.90 -7.11
N MET A 58 -6.16 -9.74 -6.46
CA MET A 58 -5.35 -8.53 -6.59
C MET A 58 -4.86 -8.29 -8.02
N LEU A 59 -4.42 -9.33 -8.72
CA LEU A 59 -3.97 -9.21 -10.10
C LEU A 59 -5.14 -8.93 -11.06
N SER A 60 -6.36 -9.44 -10.78
CA SER A 60 -7.57 -9.06 -11.52
C SER A 60 -7.89 -7.58 -11.33
N LEU A 61 -7.82 -7.06 -10.09
CA LEU A 61 -7.99 -5.62 -9.80
C LEU A 61 -7.02 -4.72 -10.57
N LEU A 62 -5.81 -5.22 -10.83
CA LEU A 62 -4.75 -4.46 -11.50
C LEU A 62 -4.79 -4.59 -13.03
N ARG A 63 -5.61 -5.47 -13.60
CA ARG A 63 -5.59 -5.80 -15.03
C ARG A 63 -5.79 -4.59 -15.95
N ASP A 64 -6.67 -3.68 -15.53
CA ASP A 64 -7.06 -2.47 -16.27
C ASP A 64 -6.34 -1.22 -15.77
N LEU A 65 -5.39 -1.37 -14.85
CA LEU A 65 -4.58 -0.27 -14.36
C LEU A 65 -3.67 0.23 -15.49
N ASP A 66 -3.73 1.52 -15.78
CA ASP A 66 -2.87 2.13 -16.80
C ASP A 66 -1.40 2.19 -16.32
N PRO A 67 -0.47 1.48 -16.98
CA PRO A 67 0.95 1.49 -16.58
C PRO A 67 1.58 2.87 -16.70
N ALA A 68 1.07 3.72 -17.59
CA ALA A 68 1.56 5.09 -17.77
C ALA A 68 1.22 6.02 -16.59
N SER A 69 0.28 5.61 -15.73
CA SER A 69 -0.07 6.36 -14.52
C SER A 69 0.77 5.93 -13.30
N TYR A 70 1.35 4.72 -13.33
CA TYR A 70 2.09 4.12 -12.22
C TYR A 70 3.45 3.59 -12.67
N THR A 71 4.41 4.52 -12.78
CA THR A 71 5.76 4.28 -13.33
C THR A 71 6.57 3.22 -12.57
N HIS A 72 6.32 3.01 -11.28
CA HIS A 72 7.07 2.04 -10.48
C HIS A 72 6.14 1.21 -9.61
N ARG A 73 6.23 -0.12 -9.72
CA ARG A 73 5.35 -1.08 -9.04
C ARG A 73 6.18 -1.99 -8.14
N SER A 74 5.98 -1.87 -6.84
CA SER A 74 6.64 -2.71 -5.84
C SER A 74 5.64 -3.75 -5.34
N TYR A 75 5.96 -5.04 -5.47
CA TYR A 75 5.12 -6.15 -5.00
C TYR A 75 5.64 -6.68 -3.67
N VAL A 76 4.79 -6.71 -2.66
CA VAL A 76 5.10 -7.30 -1.36
C VAL A 76 4.46 -8.67 -1.27
N ILE A 77 5.29 -9.71 -1.14
CA ILE A 77 4.85 -11.10 -1.01
C ILE A 77 5.23 -11.65 0.37
N SER A 78 4.45 -12.63 0.83
CA SER A 78 4.75 -13.30 2.09
C SER A 78 5.82 -14.39 1.92
N ALA A 79 6.66 -14.60 2.94
CA ALA A 79 7.69 -15.62 2.92
C ALA A 79 7.08 -17.03 2.75
N GLY A 80 7.68 -17.82 1.86
CA GLY A 80 7.18 -19.15 1.46
C GLY A 80 5.92 -19.07 0.62
N ASP A 81 5.81 -18.07 -0.26
CA ASP A 81 4.72 -17.92 -1.24
C ASP A 81 5.30 -17.64 -2.64
N ASP A 82 6.06 -18.62 -3.14
CA ASP A 82 6.71 -18.53 -4.44
C ASP A 82 5.70 -18.49 -5.59
N PHE A 83 4.49 -18.98 -5.35
CA PHE A 83 3.38 -18.89 -6.31
C PHE A 83 2.99 -17.44 -6.59
N SER A 84 2.82 -16.63 -5.54
CA SER A 84 2.54 -15.20 -5.69
C SER A 84 3.68 -14.45 -6.39
N ALA A 85 4.93 -14.84 -6.13
CA ALA A 85 6.11 -14.25 -6.79
C ALA A 85 6.08 -14.49 -8.30
N ARG A 86 5.82 -15.74 -8.73
CA ARG A 86 5.72 -16.12 -10.14
C ARG A 86 4.57 -15.42 -10.83
N LYS A 87 3.39 -15.37 -10.19
CA LYS A 87 2.22 -14.68 -10.73
C LYS A 87 2.43 -13.18 -10.90
N ALA A 88 3.18 -12.54 -9.99
CA ALA A 88 3.56 -11.13 -10.15
C ALA A 88 4.48 -10.92 -11.36
N ALA A 89 5.48 -11.79 -11.54
CA ALA A 89 6.39 -11.73 -12.67
C ALA A 89 5.67 -11.95 -14.02
N GLU A 90 4.81 -12.97 -14.11
CA GLU A 90 3.96 -13.24 -15.28
C GLU A 90 3.06 -12.05 -15.61
N PHE A 91 2.47 -11.42 -14.58
CA PHE A 91 1.60 -10.27 -14.76
C PHE A 91 2.35 -9.05 -15.31
N GLU A 92 3.56 -8.78 -14.81
CA GLU A 92 4.42 -7.70 -15.31
C GLU A 92 4.90 -7.96 -16.75
N GLU A 93 5.18 -9.21 -17.11
CA GLU A 93 5.48 -9.58 -18.50
C GLU A 93 4.30 -9.31 -19.43
N GLY A 94 3.08 -9.68 -19.04
CA GLY A 94 1.87 -9.36 -19.79
C GLY A 94 1.56 -7.86 -19.87
N LEU A 95 1.94 -7.07 -18.86
CA LEU A 95 1.86 -5.60 -18.92
C LEU A 95 2.85 -5.02 -19.91
N ARG A 96 4.10 -5.51 -19.92
CA ARG A 96 5.14 -5.11 -20.87
C ARG A 96 4.70 -5.37 -22.31
N GLU A 97 4.15 -6.55 -22.57
CA GLU A 97 3.70 -6.92 -23.91
C GLU A 97 2.58 -5.99 -24.39
N ARG A 98 1.56 -5.74 -23.56
CA ARG A 98 0.48 -4.80 -23.87
C ARG A 98 0.98 -3.37 -24.10
N ALA A 99 1.97 -2.94 -23.31
CA ALA A 99 2.60 -1.63 -23.49
C ALA A 99 3.34 -1.54 -24.83
N ARG A 100 4.13 -2.56 -25.19
CA ARG A 100 4.83 -2.65 -26.48
C ARG A 100 3.86 -2.63 -27.66
N GLN A 101 2.78 -3.41 -27.58
CA GLN A 101 1.74 -3.43 -28.61
C GLN A 101 1.10 -2.05 -28.79
N ARG A 102 0.78 -1.34 -27.70
CA ARG A 102 0.26 0.03 -27.76
C ARG A 102 1.26 1.02 -28.37
N ALA A 103 2.54 0.92 -28.02
CA ALA A 103 3.59 1.77 -28.57
C ALA A 103 3.76 1.57 -30.09
N LEU A 104 3.72 0.31 -30.56
CA LEU A 104 3.76 -0.03 -31.97
C LEU A 104 2.58 0.58 -32.75
N LEU A 105 1.37 0.54 -32.17
CA LEU A 105 0.16 1.12 -32.77
C LEU A 105 0.16 2.66 -32.79
N ALA A 106 0.83 3.30 -31.82
CA ALA A 106 0.83 4.76 -31.67
C ALA A 106 1.80 5.49 -32.62
N ALA A 107 2.62 4.78 -33.40
CA ALA A 107 3.67 5.34 -34.27
C ALA A 107 4.70 6.27 -33.58
N ASP A 108 4.64 6.40 -32.25
CA ASP A 108 5.60 7.13 -31.41
C ASP A 108 6.83 6.24 -31.16
N ARG A 109 7.73 6.19 -32.14
CA ARG A 109 9.01 5.43 -32.05
C ARG A 109 9.99 5.97 -31.00
N GLU A 110 9.73 7.14 -30.43
CA GLU A 110 10.62 7.84 -29.48
C GLU A 110 10.11 7.86 -28.03
N ALA A 111 9.04 7.13 -27.70
CA ALA A 111 8.59 6.98 -26.33
C ALA A 111 9.51 6.02 -25.55
N ASN A 112 10.72 6.51 -25.24
CA ASN A 112 11.71 6.01 -24.30
C ASN A 112 11.29 4.72 -23.56
N GLU A 113 11.62 3.56 -24.13
CA GLU A 113 11.24 2.22 -23.65
C GLU A 113 11.63 2.00 -22.17
N GLU A 114 12.62 2.74 -21.67
CA GLU A 114 13.16 2.63 -20.31
C GLU A 114 12.31 3.32 -19.22
N ARG A 115 11.32 4.15 -19.57
CA ARG A 115 10.67 5.02 -18.56
C ARG A 115 9.58 4.34 -17.72
N TRP A 116 9.11 3.16 -18.11
CA TRP A 116 7.84 2.60 -17.62
C TRP A 116 7.93 1.21 -16.97
N ASP A 117 9.13 0.66 -16.82
CA ASP A 117 9.31 -0.79 -16.70
C ASP A 117 9.98 -1.31 -15.42
N THR A 118 10.12 -0.47 -14.39
CA THR A 118 10.75 -0.92 -13.16
C THR A 118 9.71 -1.49 -12.20
N TYR A 119 9.82 -2.78 -11.90
CA TYR A 119 9.14 -3.44 -10.80
C TYR A 119 10.14 -4.09 -9.85
N ASP A 120 9.75 -4.24 -8.59
CA ASP A 120 10.51 -4.97 -7.58
C ASP A 120 9.58 -5.92 -6.82
N ILE A 121 10.14 -7.04 -6.36
CA ILE A 121 9.43 -7.98 -5.50
C ILE A 121 10.17 -8.04 -4.16
N ALA A 122 9.48 -7.63 -3.10
CA ALA A 122 10.00 -7.66 -1.74
C ALA A 122 9.30 -8.75 -0.93
N VAL A 123 10.08 -9.52 -0.18
CA VAL A 123 9.58 -10.63 0.65
C VAL A 123 9.50 -10.19 2.10
N VAL A 124 8.33 -10.35 2.72
CA VAL A 124 8.11 -10.14 4.16
C VAL A 124 7.77 -11.44 4.87
N PRO A 125 8.17 -11.60 6.13
CA PRO A 125 7.72 -12.74 6.92
C PRO A 125 6.19 -12.69 7.11
N ARG A 126 5.54 -13.86 7.08
CA ARG A 126 4.11 -13.98 7.32
C ARG A 126 3.73 -13.42 8.70
N ALA A 127 2.69 -12.58 8.74
CA ALA A 127 2.16 -12.04 9.99
C ALA A 127 1.64 -13.14 10.94
N ARG A 128 1.12 -14.24 10.39
CA ARG A 128 0.66 -15.41 11.13
C ARG A 128 0.91 -16.69 10.33
N LYS A 129 1.40 -17.73 11.00
CA LYS A 129 1.51 -19.08 10.42
C LYS A 129 0.20 -19.87 10.57
N ILE A 130 -0.03 -20.82 9.68
CA ILE A 130 -1.15 -21.76 9.77
C ILE A 130 -1.00 -22.57 11.08
N HIS A 131 -2.10 -22.74 11.81
CA HIS A 131 -2.15 -23.42 13.12
C HIS A 131 -1.34 -22.76 14.25
N GLN A 132 -0.99 -21.49 14.10
CA GLN A 132 -0.32 -20.74 15.16
C GLN A 132 -1.30 -20.27 16.25
N SER A 133 -0.90 -20.45 17.51
CA SER A 133 -1.59 -19.92 18.69
C SER A 133 -1.69 -18.38 18.67
N LEU A 134 -2.69 -17.81 19.35
CA LEU A 134 -2.88 -16.35 19.38
C LEU A 134 -1.71 -15.60 20.05
N LEU A 135 -1.08 -16.18 21.07
CA LEU A 135 0.05 -15.55 21.77
C LEU A 135 1.30 -15.47 20.89
N THR A 136 1.68 -16.57 20.25
CA THR A 136 2.85 -16.57 19.35
C THR A 136 2.61 -15.79 18.06
N THR A 137 1.33 -15.62 17.68
CA THR A 137 0.94 -14.75 16.55
C THR A 137 1.38 -13.32 16.78
N ALA A 138 1.29 -12.78 18.00
CA ALA A 138 1.71 -11.40 18.29
C ALA A 138 3.19 -11.17 17.95
N PHE A 139 4.07 -12.11 18.30
CA PHE A 139 5.50 -12.02 17.98
C PHE A 139 5.76 -12.10 16.47
N SER A 140 5.05 -12.97 15.77
CA SER A 140 5.18 -13.11 14.31
C SER A 140 4.65 -11.88 13.57
N ALA A 141 3.54 -11.31 14.05
CA ALA A 141 2.99 -10.06 13.55
C ALA A 141 3.94 -8.88 13.78
N LEU A 142 4.59 -8.81 14.96
CA LEU A 142 5.58 -7.78 15.24
C LEU A 142 6.82 -7.89 14.34
N ARG A 143 7.32 -9.12 14.12
CA ARG A 143 8.41 -9.36 13.16
C ARG A 143 8.02 -8.93 11.73
N CYS A 144 6.78 -9.22 11.33
CA CYS A 144 6.22 -8.74 10.07
C CYS A 144 6.17 -7.22 10.01
N LEU A 145 5.71 -6.56 11.07
CA LEU A 145 5.65 -5.10 11.18
C LEU A 145 7.04 -4.46 11.00
N PHE A 146 8.07 -5.00 11.66
CA PHE A 146 9.44 -4.50 11.51
C PHE A 146 9.99 -4.67 10.09
N ALA A 147 9.73 -5.80 9.43
CA ALA A 147 10.08 -5.98 8.03
C ALA A 147 9.34 -5.00 7.11
N CYS A 148 8.07 -4.71 7.41
CA CYS A 148 7.29 -3.72 6.67
C CYS A 148 7.89 -2.31 6.78
N PHE A 149 8.41 -1.92 7.96
CA PHE A 149 9.14 -0.66 8.09
C PHE A 149 10.38 -0.59 7.19
N ALA A 150 11.14 -1.69 7.08
CA ALA A 150 12.32 -1.75 6.22
C ALA A 150 11.93 -1.54 4.75
N ILE A 151 10.88 -2.22 4.26
CA ILE A 151 10.42 -2.10 2.87
C ILE A 151 9.89 -0.70 2.57
N LEU A 152 9.05 -0.15 3.46
CA LEU A 152 8.46 1.17 3.26
C LEU A 152 9.51 2.29 3.25
N ARG A 153 10.64 2.10 3.94
CA ARG A 153 11.76 3.06 4.00
C ARG A 153 12.83 2.82 2.95
N SER A 154 12.79 1.71 2.23
CA SER A 154 13.82 1.33 1.28
C SER A 154 13.73 2.22 0.03
N PRO A 155 14.76 3.04 -0.25
CA PRO A 155 14.86 3.71 -1.55
C PRO A 155 15.08 2.64 -2.61
N ASN A 156 14.29 2.67 -3.68
CA ASN A 156 14.25 1.65 -4.73
C ASN A 156 15.64 1.06 -5.05
N VAL A 157 15.79 -0.25 -4.92
CA VAL A 157 16.82 -1.01 -5.62
C VAL A 157 16.27 -1.29 -7.01
N GLY A 158 16.41 -0.33 -7.92
CA GLY A 158 16.31 -0.66 -9.34
C GLY A 158 17.50 -1.54 -9.73
N PRO A 159 17.38 -2.38 -10.78
CA PRO A 159 18.56 -2.99 -11.36
C PRO A 159 19.53 -1.87 -11.74
N SER A 160 20.72 -1.93 -11.14
CA SER A 160 21.84 -1.06 -11.42
C SER A 160 22.29 -1.28 -12.86
N SER A 161 21.73 -0.51 -13.78
CA SER A 161 22.33 -0.26 -15.09
C SER A 161 22.09 1.20 -15.48
N SER A 162 23.19 1.83 -15.90
CA SER A 162 23.33 3.17 -16.50
C SER A 162 23.04 4.41 -15.66
N SER A 163 24.10 4.87 -14.99
CA SER A 163 24.68 6.22 -15.12
C SER A 163 23.80 7.32 -15.75
N SER A 164 23.11 8.09 -14.91
CA SER A 164 22.89 9.53 -15.16
C SER A 164 22.65 10.26 -13.84
N PRO A 165 23.57 11.13 -13.39
CA PRO A 165 23.42 11.89 -12.16
C PRO A 165 22.79 13.25 -12.47
N ALA A 166 21.47 13.34 -12.69
CA ALA A 166 20.75 14.61 -12.61
C ALA A 166 19.21 14.46 -12.59
N LEU A 167 18.59 15.07 -11.58
CA LEU A 167 17.24 15.67 -11.54
C LEU A 167 16.00 14.88 -11.07
N HIS A 168 16.04 13.58 -10.77
CA HIS A 168 14.86 12.91 -10.17
C HIS A 168 15.24 11.93 -9.05
N THR A 169 15.35 12.43 -7.83
CA THR A 169 15.49 11.58 -6.64
C THR A 169 14.27 10.65 -6.54
N PRO A 170 14.43 9.32 -6.53
CA PRO A 170 13.30 8.41 -6.39
C PRO A 170 12.57 8.68 -5.06
N PRO A 171 11.23 8.58 -5.03
CA PRO A 171 10.47 8.81 -3.81
C PRO A 171 10.87 7.78 -2.74
N GLN A 172 11.31 8.27 -1.58
CA GLN A 172 11.76 7.44 -0.46
C GLN A 172 10.64 6.54 0.10
N TYR A 173 9.37 6.92 -0.11
CA TYR A 173 8.17 6.20 0.33
C TYR A 173 7.24 5.94 -0.86
N PRO A 174 6.44 4.85 -0.84
CA PRO A 174 5.40 4.65 -1.83
C PRO A 174 4.36 5.77 -1.77
N ASP A 175 3.78 6.13 -2.92
CA ASP A 175 2.71 7.13 -2.97
C ASP A 175 1.35 6.50 -2.65
N LEU A 176 1.14 5.28 -3.13
CA LEU A 176 -0.08 4.51 -2.95
C LEU A 176 0.25 3.08 -2.50
N ILE A 177 -0.49 2.57 -1.53
CA ILE A 177 -0.40 1.21 -0.99
C ILE A 177 -1.76 0.54 -1.21
N LEU A 178 -1.76 -0.57 -1.95
CA LEU A 178 -2.95 -1.33 -2.28
C LEU A 178 -2.91 -2.72 -1.61
N SER A 179 -4.00 -3.10 -0.94
CA SER A 179 -4.11 -4.38 -0.24
C SER A 179 -5.52 -4.94 -0.36
N ASN A 180 -5.66 -6.25 -0.57
CA ASN A 180 -6.94 -6.95 -0.52
C ASN A 180 -7.03 -8.01 0.59
N GLY A 181 -6.05 -8.00 1.51
CA GLY A 181 -6.23 -8.54 2.86
C GLY A 181 -5.80 -9.96 3.21
N PRO A 182 -4.51 -10.33 3.11
CA PRO A 182 -3.88 -11.19 4.11
C PRO A 182 -3.48 -10.38 5.37
N GLY A 183 -3.22 -11.05 6.50
CA GLY A 183 -2.73 -10.39 7.73
C GLY A 183 -1.45 -9.57 7.53
N THR A 184 -0.62 -9.94 6.56
CA THR A 184 0.56 -9.17 6.12
C THR A 184 0.18 -7.77 5.63
N GLY A 185 -0.91 -7.62 4.88
CA GLY A 185 -1.38 -6.33 4.40
C GLY A 185 -1.84 -5.40 5.53
N VAL A 186 -2.40 -5.96 6.60
CA VAL A 186 -2.71 -5.20 7.82
C VAL A 186 -1.45 -4.62 8.44
N MET A 187 -0.36 -5.41 8.50
CA MET A 187 0.92 -4.97 9.05
C MET A 187 1.57 -3.88 8.20
N VAL A 188 1.52 -3.98 6.86
CA VAL A 188 2.05 -2.93 5.97
C VAL A 188 1.30 -1.60 6.16
N ILE A 189 -0.05 -1.66 6.22
CA ILE A 189 -0.86 -0.46 6.44
C ILE A 189 -0.56 0.15 7.81
N LEU A 190 -0.50 -0.67 8.86
CA LEU A 190 -0.14 -0.21 10.21
C LEU A 190 1.25 0.41 10.24
N ALA A 191 2.25 -0.20 9.59
CA ALA A 191 3.59 0.38 9.46
C ALA A 191 3.56 1.73 8.75
N SER A 192 2.75 1.88 7.69
CA SER A 192 2.61 3.15 6.97
C SER A 192 2.02 4.26 7.86
N LEU A 193 1.03 3.92 8.69
CA LEU A 193 0.42 4.86 9.64
C LEU A 193 1.40 5.26 10.73
N LEU A 194 2.14 4.31 11.28
CA LEU A 194 3.18 4.57 12.27
C LEU A 194 4.32 5.41 11.70
N LEU A 195 4.72 5.19 10.44
CA LEU A 195 5.72 6.03 9.77
C LEU A 195 5.21 7.45 9.53
N ARG A 196 3.94 7.63 9.15
CA ARG A 196 3.32 8.97 9.08
C ARG A 196 3.27 9.63 10.47
N PHE A 197 2.98 8.83 11.51
CA PHE A 197 2.91 9.28 12.89
C PHE A 197 4.27 9.68 13.48
N VAL A 198 5.36 9.03 13.10
CA VAL A 198 6.70 9.36 13.62
C VAL A 198 7.45 10.33 12.68
N GLY A 199 7.39 10.13 11.36
CA GLY A 199 8.30 10.66 10.33
C GLY A 199 8.15 12.11 9.87
N PHE A 200 7.84 13.07 10.76
CA PHE A 200 7.98 14.51 10.46
C PHE A 200 9.46 14.79 10.08
N PRO A 201 9.85 15.53 9.01
CA PRO A 201 9.16 16.07 7.82
C PRO A 201 9.54 15.31 6.52
N ARG A 202 9.85 14.00 6.60
CA ARG A 202 10.39 13.22 5.47
C ARG A 202 9.34 12.67 4.51
N THR A 203 8.06 12.72 4.89
CA THR A 203 6.95 12.23 4.07
C THR A 203 6.29 13.42 3.38
N ARG A 204 6.20 13.40 2.05
CA ARG A 204 5.55 14.48 1.30
C ARG A 204 4.04 14.41 1.51
N PRO A 205 3.32 15.54 1.55
CA PRO A 205 1.85 15.55 1.55
C PRO A 205 1.32 14.67 0.40
N GLY A 206 0.49 13.69 0.73
CA GLY A 206 -0.09 12.76 -0.24
C GLY A 206 0.66 11.45 -0.46
N GLN A 207 1.78 11.20 0.23
CA GLN A 207 2.47 9.90 0.20
C GLN A 207 1.85 8.86 1.13
N MET A 208 2.17 7.60 0.86
CA MET A 208 1.75 6.41 1.56
C MET A 208 0.24 6.21 1.62
N ARG A 209 -0.56 6.86 0.77
CA ARG A 209 -2.02 6.70 0.77
C ARG A 209 -2.39 5.23 0.65
N THR A 210 -3.43 4.81 1.36
CA THR A 210 -3.80 3.39 1.50
C THR A 210 -5.18 3.14 0.93
N ILE A 211 -5.27 2.16 0.04
CA ILE A 211 -6.53 1.63 -0.45
C ILE A 211 -6.60 0.18 -0.01
N TYR A 212 -7.67 -0.15 0.71
CA TYR A 212 -8.00 -1.53 1.01
C TYR A 212 -9.23 -1.94 0.22
N VAL A 213 -9.16 -3.08 -0.46
CA VAL A 213 -10.27 -3.68 -1.19
C VAL A 213 -10.68 -4.95 -0.47
N GLU A 214 -11.90 -5.01 0.05
CA GLU A 214 -12.39 -6.23 0.68
C GLU A 214 -12.47 -7.37 -0.34
N SER A 215 -12.16 -8.59 0.12
CA SER A 215 -12.12 -9.77 -0.75
C SER A 215 -13.49 -10.06 -1.36
N TRP A 216 -13.48 -10.58 -2.59
CA TRP A 216 -14.68 -10.93 -3.33
C TRP A 216 -15.55 -11.96 -2.58
N ALA A 217 -14.89 -12.88 -1.86
CA ALA A 217 -15.57 -13.91 -1.07
C ALA A 217 -16.43 -13.35 0.10
N ARG A 218 -16.28 -12.08 0.46
CA ARG A 218 -16.99 -11.45 1.58
C ARG A 218 -18.28 -10.78 1.12
N VAL A 219 -19.33 -11.58 0.97
CA VAL A 219 -20.65 -11.13 0.48
C VAL A 219 -21.47 -10.41 1.57
N LYS A 220 -21.58 -11.03 2.75
CA LYS A 220 -22.51 -10.59 3.81
C LYS A 220 -21.85 -9.77 4.93
N GLY A 221 -20.51 -9.73 4.99
CA GLY A 221 -19.82 -9.00 6.04
C GLY A 221 -18.30 -8.99 5.88
N LEU A 222 -17.67 -8.01 6.51
CA LEU A 222 -16.23 -7.77 6.41
C LEU A 222 -15.39 -8.92 6.95
N SER A 223 -14.21 -9.12 6.34
CA SER A 223 -13.16 -9.99 6.87
C SER A 223 -12.63 -9.42 8.19
N LEU A 224 -11.86 -10.23 8.94
CA LEU A 224 -11.20 -9.72 10.16
C LEU A 224 -10.26 -8.54 9.82
N SER A 225 -9.49 -8.67 8.73
CA SER A 225 -8.65 -7.61 8.18
C SER A 225 -9.48 -6.37 7.85
N GLY A 226 -10.62 -6.54 7.17
CA GLY A 226 -11.52 -5.45 6.83
C GLY A 226 -12.09 -4.73 8.05
N LYS A 227 -12.53 -5.48 9.08
CA LYS A 227 -13.00 -4.90 10.35
C LYS A 227 -11.95 -4.07 11.06
N ILE A 228 -10.69 -4.49 11.02
CA ILE A 228 -9.56 -3.74 11.60
C ILE A 228 -9.28 -2.49 10.76
N LEU A 229 -9.22 -2.63 9.44
CA LEU A 229 -8.71 -1.60 8.54
C LEU A 229 -9.73 -0.52 8.17
N VAL A 230 -11.04 -0.75 8.33
CA VAL A 230 -12.09 0.18 7.87
C VAL A 230 -11.92 1.63 8.39
N ARG A 231 -11.33 1.82 9.57
CA ARG A 231 -11.02 3.15 10.14
C ARG A 231 -9.56 3.58 10.02
N MET A 232 -8.71 2.72 9.45
CA MET A 232 -7.26 2.91 9.37
C MET A 232 -6.80 3.30 7.96
N VAL A 233 -7.57 2.94 6.93
CA VAL A 233 -7.18 3.18 5.52
C VAL A 233 -7.78 4.45 4.95
N ASP A 234 -7.10 5.06 3.98
CA ASP A 234 -7.57 6.28 3.33
C ASP A 234 -8.86 6.01 2.53
N ARG A 235 -8.93 4.88 1.80
CA ARG A 235 -10.17 4.40 1.17
C ARG A 235 -10.41 2.92 1.43
N PHE A 236 -11.66 2.58 1.72
CA PHE A 236 -12.11 1.22 1.99
C PHE A 236 -13.14 0.81 0.95
N LEU A 237 -12.73 0.02 -0.03
CA LEU A 237 -13.59 -0.43 -1.11
C LEU A 237 -14.21 -1.79 -0.78
N VAL A 238 -15.49 -1.93 -1.10
CA VAL A 238 -16.24 -3.19 -1.01
C VAL A 238 -16.75 -3.59 -2.38
N GLN A 239 -16.87 -4.88 -2.62
CA GLN A 239 -17.28 -5.42 -3.92
C GLN A 239 -18.76 -5.81 -3.99
N TRP A 240 -19.50 -5.68 -2.89
CA TRP A 240 -20.91 -6.01 -2.79
C TRP A 240 -21.71 -4.79 -2.36
N ALA A 241 -22.81 -4.50 -3.08
CA ALA A 241 -23.66 -3.33 -2.81
C ALA A 241 -24.22 -3.33 -1.38
N GLY A 242 -24.55 -4.51 -0.84
CA GLY A 242 -25.03 -4.66 0.53
C GLY A 242 -24.00 -4.30 1.62
N LEU A 243 -22.72 -4.14 1.26
CA LEU A 243 -21.66 -3.69 2.16
C LEU A 243 -21.34 -2.19 2.04
N ASN A 244 -22.07 -1.47 1.19
CA ASN A 244 -21.89 -0.03 1.07
C ASN A 244 -22.20 0.66 2.41
N GLY A 245 -21.35 1.59 2.82
CA GLY A 245 -21.46 2.28 4.11
C GLY A 245 -21.08 1.44 5.35
N VAL A 246 -20.72 0.16 5.21
CA VAL A 246 -20.33 -0.67 6.36
C VAL A 246 -19.13 -0.05 7.10
N GLY A 247 -19.20 -0.04 8.43
CA GLY A 247 -18.20 0.61 9.27
C GLY A 247 -18.16 2.15 9.13
N GLY A 248 -19.16 2.74 8.48
CA GLY A 248 -19.27 4.18 8.19
C GLY A 248 -18.41 4.67 7.03
N ARG A 249 -17.66 3.78 6.36
CA ARG A 249 -16.64 4.17 5.35
C ARG A 249 -16.57 3.25 4.13
N GLY A 250 -17.34 2.15 4.10
CA GLY A 250 -17.34 1.24 2.96
C GLY A 250 -17.85 1.91 1.68
N GLU A 251 -17.03 1.89 0.62
CA GLU A 251 -17.39 2.43 -0.69
C GLU A 251 -17.63 1.29 -1.68
N PHE A 252 -18.86 1.16 -2.16
CA PHE A 252 -19.16 0.28 -3.29
C PHE A 252 -18.92 1.00 -4.62
N ARG A 253 -18.07 0.44 -5.48
CA ARG A 253 -17.72 0.99 -6.81
C ARG A 253 -18.01 0.01 -7.96
N GLY A 254 -18.78 -1.04 -7.69
CA GLY A 254 -18.96 -2.16 -8.60
C GLY A 254 -18.11 -3.37 -8.22
N VAL A 255 -18.28 -4.43 -9.00
CA VAL A 255 -17.43 -5.62 -8.91
C VAL A 255 -16.11 -5.30 -9.58
N LEU A 256 -15.01 -5.55 -8.90
CA LEU A 256 -13.67 -5.20 -9.39
C LEU A 256 -12.87 -6.44 -9.81
N VAL A 257 -13.34 -7.64 -9.43
CA VAL A 257 -12.71 -8.92 -9.77
C VAL A 257 -13.58 -9.64 -10.81
N HIS A 258 -13.03 -9.81 -12.01
CA HIS A 258 -13.67 -10.48 -13.15
C HIS A 258 -12.70 -11.39 -13.92
#